data_AF-A0A659QEU9-F1
#
_entry.id   AF-A0A659QEU9-F1
#
_cell.length_a   1.000
_cell.length_b   1.000
_cell.length_c   1.000
_cell.angle_alpha   90.00
_cell.angle_beta   90.00
_cell.angle_gamma   90.00
#
_symmetry.space_group_name_H-M   'P 1'
#
loop_
_entity.id
_entity.type
_entity.pdbx_description
1 polymer ?
#
loop_
_entity_poly.entity_id
_entity_poly.type
_entity_poly.pdbx_seq_one_letter_code
_entity_poly.pdbx_strand_id
1 'polypeptide(L)' 'RAEDVTPRPQAGSGTPVDFWGKEIQVDDVASAAGTLGYELLCAVAPRVPFVTT' A
#
# COMPACT_ATOMS: atom_id res chain seq x y z
N ARG A 1 -1.43 8.50 -3.62
CA ARG A 1 -1.87 9.84 -3.15
C ARG A 1 -1.27 10.06 -1.75
N ALA A 2 -1.19 11.30 -1.28
CA ALA A 2 -0.88 11.58 0.12
C ALA A 2 -2.12 11.31 0.99
N GLU A 3 -1.92 10.80 2.20
CA GLU A 3 -2.95 10.54 3.21
C GLU A 3 -2.87 11.62 4.29
N ASP A 4 -4.01 12.09 4.80
CA ASP A 4 -4.04 13.03 5.92
C ASP A 4 -3.79 12.29 7.25
N VAL A 5 -2.68 12.65 7.90
CA VAL A 5 -2.25 12.08 9.17
C VAL A 5 -2.58 12.95 10.38
N THR A 6 -3.17 14.14 10.18
CA THR A 6 -3.60 15.05 11.26
C THR A 6 -4.44 14.38 12.36
N PRO A 7 -5.37 13.44 12.06
CA PRO A 7 -6.12 12.75 13.12
C PRO A 7 -5.33 11.67 13.86
N ARG A 8 -4.10 11.34 13.45
CA ARG A 8 -3.27 10.28 14.03
C ARG A 8 -1.99 10.87 14.66
N PRO A 9 -2.04 11.34 15.91
CA PRO A 9 -0.90 11.99 16.56
C PRO A 9 0.32 11.07 16.76
N GLN A 10 0.13 9.75 16.75
CA GLN A 10 1.22 8.75 16.75
C GLN A 10 1.87 8.52 15.37
N ALA A 11 1.31 9.03 14.28
CA ALA A 11 1.88 8.89 12.94
C ALA A 11 2.87 10.04 12.68
N GLY A 12 4.16 9.71 12.71
CA GLY A 12 5.25 10.64 12.44
C GLY A 12 6.17 10.13 11.34
N SER A 13 7.29 10.83 11.15
CA SER A 13 8.32 10.43 10.20
C SER A 13 8.86 9.03 10.54
N GLY A 14 8.87 8.14 9.56
CA GLY A 14 9.33 6.75 9.73
C GLY A 14 8.29 5.79 10.31
N THR A 15 7.07 6.25 10.60
CA THR A 15 5.96 5.34 10.92
C THR A 15 5.71 4.40 9.73
N PRO A 16 5.67 3.07 9.94
CA PRO A 16 5.40 2.12 8.88
C PRO A 16 3.99 2.31 8.33
N VAL A 17 3.85 2.13 7.01
CA VAL A 17 2.57 2.24 6.31
C VAL A 17 2.38 1.02 5.41
N ASP A 18 1.17 0.47 5.43
CA ASP A 18 0.77 -0.60 4.54
C ASP A 18 -0.09 -0.03 3.41
N PHE A 19 0.29 -0.31 2.16
CA PHE A 19 -0.54 -0.01 1.00
C PHE A 19 -1.52 -1.15 0.70
N TRP A 20 -1.05 -2.39 0.86
CA TRP A 20 -1.82 -3.64 0.89
C TRP A 20 -0.97 -4.67 1.66
N GLY A 21 -1.58 -5.72 2.19
CA GLY A 21 -0.89 -6.72 2.98
C GLY A 21 -1.84 -7.47 3.90
N LYS A 22 -1.40 -7.74 5.12
CA LYS A 22 -2.14 -8.57 6.08
C LYS A 22 -3.53 -7.99 6.40
N GLU A 23 -3.61 -6.70 6.65
CA GLU A 23 -4.83 -6.03 7.10
C GLU A 23 -5.60 -5.36 5.95
N ILE A 24 -4.99 -5.22 4.77
CA ILE A 24 -5.56 -4.53 3.60
C ILE A 24 -5.45 -5.43 2.39
N GLN A 25 -6.57 -5.96 1.89
CA GLN A 25 -6.56 -6.87 0.73
C GLN A 25 -6.24 -6.11 -0.56
N VAL A 26 -5.41 -6.71 -1.42
CA VAL A 26 -5.01 -6.11 -2.70
C VAL A 26 -6.21 -5.91 -3.64
N ASP A 27 -7.21 -6.79 -3.57
CA ASP A 27 -8.42 -6.70 -4.39
C ASP A 27 -9.31 -5.52 -3.99
N ASP A 28 -9.38 -5.18 -2.70
CA ASP A 28 -10.10 -3.99 -2.23
C ASP A 28 -9.45 -2.71 -2.77
N VAL A 29 -8.11 -2.67 -2.76
CA VAL A 29 -7.32 -1.56 -3.32
C VAL A 29 -7.52 -1.48 -4.83
N ALA A 30 -7.49 -2.61 -5.53
CA ALA A 30 -7.72 -2.67 -6.97
C ALA A 30 -9.13 -2.18 -7.35
N SER A 31 -10.15 -2.61 -6.61
CA SER A 31 -11.53 -2.16 -6.78
C SER A 31 -11.65 -0.64 -6.62
N ALA A 32 -11.04 -0.07 -5.57
CA ALA A 32 -11.01 1.37 -5.34
C ALA A 32 -10.21 2.15 -6.43
N ALA A 33 -9.22 1.50 -7.04
CA ALA A 33 -8.43 2.05 -8.14
C ALA A 33 -9.02 1.79 -9.54
N GLY A 34 -10.13 1.05 -9.64
CA GLY A 34 -10.77 0.71 -10.92
C GLY A 34 -9.96 -0.27 -11.78
N THR A 35 -9.19 -1.17 -11.15
CA THR A 35 -8.31 -2.16 -11.78
C THR A 35 -8.52 -3.56 -11.14
N LEU A 36 -7.73 -4.54 -11.55
CA LEU A 36 -7.70 -5.90 -11.00
C LEU A 36 -6.49 -6.07 -10.07
N GLY A 37 -6.62 -6.89 -9.02
CA GLY A 37 -5.54 -7.14 -8.06
C GLY A 37 -4.23 -7.61 -8.72
N TYR A 38 -4.34 -8.44 -9.75
CA TYR A 38 -3.18 -8.91 -10.51
C TYR A 38 -2.42 -7.78 -11.22
N GLU A 39 -3.11 -6.76 -11.74
CA GLU A 39 -2.45 -5.61 -12.36
C GLU A 39 -1.60 -4.85 -11.33
N LEU A 40 -2.08 -4.67 -10.10
CA LEU A 40 -1.30 -4.06 -9.02
C LEU A 40 -0.07 -4.91 -8.64
N LEU A 41 -0.25 -6.23 -8.55
CA LEU A 41 0.85 -7.15 -8.24
C LEU A 41 1.92 -7.17 -9.33
N CYS A 42 1.52 -7.13 -10.60
CA CYS A 42 2.44 -7.15 -11.74
C CYS A 42 3.00 -5.78 -12.13
N ALA A 43 2.37 -4.70 -11.71
CA ALA A 43 2.82 -3.33 -11.96
C ALA A 43 3.81 -2.81 -10.89
N VAL A 44 4.29 -3.66 -9.98
CA VAL A 44 5.34 -3.28 -9.02
C VAL A 44 6.62 -2.92 -9.78
N ALA A 45 7.01 -1.66 -9.68
CA ALA A 45 8.16 -1.15 -10.42
C ALA A 45 9.49 -1.76 -9.89
N PRO A 46 10.51 -1.94 -10.75
CA PRO A 46 11.80 -2.54 -10.36
C PRO A 46 12.55 -1.85 -9.21
N ARG A 47 12.22 -0.59 -8.91
CA ARG A 47 12.80 0.17 -7.80
C ARG A 47 12.35 -0.29 -6.41
N VAL A 48 11.29 -1.09 -6.33
CA VAL A 48 10.74 -1.58 -5.06
C VAL A 48 11.54 -2.83 -4.65
N PRO A 49 12.22 -2.83 -3.50
CA PRO A 49 12.96 -4.00 -3.05
C PRO A 49 12.01 -5.12 -2.62
N PHE A 50 12.31 -6.35 -3.04
CA PHE A 50 11.65 -7.56 -2.55
C PHE A 50 12.49 -8.16 -1.42
N VAL A 51 11.88 -8.38 -0.27
CA VAL A 51 12.51 -8.97 0.90
C VAL A 51 11.83 -10.31 1.21
N THR A 52 12.63 -11.36 1.37
CA THR A 52 12.17 -12.67 1.84
C THR A 52 12.66 -12.83 3.26
N THR A 53 11.73 -13.01 4.21
CA THR A 53 12.04 -13.29 5.62
C THR A 53 12.32 -14.78 5.81
#